data_AF-A0A7X3MSR0-F1
#
_entry.id   AF-A0A7X3MSR0-F1
#
_cell.length_a   1.000
_cell.length_b   1.000
_cell.length_c   1.000
_cell.angle_alpha   90.00
_cell.angle_beta   90.00
_cell.angle_gamma   90.00
#
_symmetry.space_group_name_H-M   'P 1'
#
loop_
_entity.id
_entity.type
_entity.pdbx_description
1 polymer ?
#
loop_
_entity_poly.entity_id
_entity_poly.type
_entity_poly.pdbx_seq_one_letter_code
_entity_poly.pdbx_strand_id
1 'polypeptide(L)'
;MTYRLEAEIARQVVDLCKWISEGSLARIEMGMSLTRDLRFDSLQLMQFFSGIEELYGGLALEDWFIECSSGGRDTIGSVVSYIAHALPLAMAEFSCGEPLRN
;
A
#
# COMPACT_ATOMS: atom_id res chain seq x y z
N MET A 1 15.41 11.80 -4.11
CA MET A 1 15.69 10.63 -3.26
C MET A 1 14.49 9.67 -3.12
N THR A 2 13.44 9.76 -3.96
CA THR A 2 12.19 8.97 -3.82
C THR A 2 12.21 7.64 -4.59
N TYR A 3 12.91 7.57 -5.72
CA TYR A 3 12.94 6.38 -6.59
C TYR A 3 13.43 5.09 -5.91
N ARG A 4 14.34 5.18 -4.94
CA ARG A 4 14.84 4.02 -4.21
C ARG A 4 13.79 3.48 -3.23
N LEU A 5 13.10 4.40 -2.55
CA LEU A 5 12.02 4.08 -1.63
C LEU A 5 10.84 3.45 -2.38
N GLU A 6 10.44 4.02 -3.52
CA GLU A 6 9.40 3.45 -4.39
C GLU A 6 9.75 2.03 -4.85
N ALA A 7 11.00 1.76 -5.21
CA ALA A 7 11.44 0.41 -5.60
C ALA A 7 11.40 -0.58 -4.43
N GLU A 8 11.74 -0.16 -3.22
CA GLU A 8 11.65 -0.99 -2.01
C GLU A 8 10.20 -1.28 -1.64
N ILE A 9 9.34 -0.26 -1.67
CA ILE A 9 7.91 -0.40 -1.42
C ILE A 9 7.27 -1.30 -2.47
N ALA A 10 7.57 -1.10 -3.75
CA ALA A 10 7.07 -1.95 -4.83
C ALA A 10 7.45 -3.41 -4.60
N ARG A 11 8.69 -3.67 -4.16
CA ARG A 11 9.13 -5.02 -3.86
C ARG A 11 8.35 -5.63 -2.69
N GLN A 12 8.12 -4.88 -1.62
CA GLN A 12 7.35 -5.35 -0.46
C GLN A 12 5.87 -5.58 -0.80
N VAL A 13 5.25 -4.66 -1.54
CA VAL A 13 3.86 -4.79 -2.02
C VAL A 13 3.71 -6.03 -2.91
N VAL A 14 4.63 -6.26 -3.84
CA VAL A 14 4.63 -7.44 -4.72
C VAL A 14 4.82 -8.73 -3.92
N ASP A 15 5.71 -8.74 -2.93
CA ASP A 15 5.94 -9.90 -2.08
C ASP A 15 4.69 -10.23 -1.24
N LEU A 16 4.05 -9.21 -0.67
CA LEU A 16 2.79 -9.35 0.07
C LEU A 16 1.66 -9.89 -0.83
N CYS A 17 1.49 -9.34 -2.04
CA CYS A 17 0.50 -9.84 -2.98
C CYS A 17 0.74 -11.31 -3.35
N LYS A 18 2.00 -11.72 -3.53
CA LYS A 18 2.35 -13.12 -3.78
C LYS A 18 2.03 -14.01 -2.60
N TRP A 19 2.31 -13.56 -1.38
CA TRP A 19 2.01 -14.29 -0.15
C TRP A 19 0.50 -14.50 0.02
N ILE A 20 -0.31 -13.46 -0.17
CA ILE A 20 -1.78 -13.51 -0.08
C ILE A 20 -2.41 -14.39 -1.17
N SER A 21 -1.75 -14.49 -2.32
CA SER A 21 -2.20 -15.34 -3.43
C SER A 21 -1.67 -16.76 -3.36
N GLU A 22 -1.03 -17.15 -2.24
CA GLU A 22 -0.37 -18.45 -2.06
C GLU A 22 0.60 -18.80 -3.21
N GLY A 23 1.25 -17.78 -3.80
CA GLY A 23 2.17 -17.94 -4.93
C GLY A 23 1.52 -18.15 -6.30
N SER A 24 0.19 -18.05 -6.41
CA SER A 24 -0.55 -18.24 -7.67
C SER A 24 -0.20 -17.17 -8.73
N LEU A 25 0.25 -15.99 -8.31
CA LEU A 25 0.68 -14.90 -9.20
C LEU A 25 2.17 -15.01 -9.55
N ALA A 26 2.44 -15.62 -10.71
CA ALA A 26 3.80 -15.74 -11.25
C ALA A 26 4.42 -14.38 -11.65
N ARG A 27 3.60 -13.40 -12.03
CA ARG A 27 4.02 -12.06 -12.45
C ARG A 27 3.04 -11.02 -11.94
N ILE A 28 3.54 -10.06 -11.17
CA ILE A 28 2.80 -8.88 -10.72
C ILE A 28 3.47 -7.67 -11.36
N GLU A 29 2.70 -6.87 -12.07
CA GLU A 29 3.18 -5.65 -12.73
C GLU A 29 2.60 -4.41 -12.06
N MET A 30 3.33 -3.29 -12.10
CA MET A 30 2.88 -2.02 -11.50
C MET A 30 1.57 -1.50 -12.10
N GLY A 31 1.24 -1.89 -13.34
CA GLY A 31 -0.03 -1.53 -13.98
C GLY A 31 -1.22 -2.42 -13.62
N MET A 32 -1.02 -3.50 -12.87
CA MET A 32 -2.10 -4.44 -12.54
C MET A 32 -3.00 -3.88 -11.44
N SER A 33 -4.31 -4.00 -11.64
CA SER A 33 -5.33 -3.62 -10.66
C SER A 33 -5.54 -4.73 -9.62
N LEU A 34 -5.60 -4.37 -8.34
CA LEU A 34 -5.85 -5.29 -7.22
C LEU A 34 -7.20 -6.00 -7.36
N THR A 35 -8.25 -5.27 -7.74
CA THR A 35 -9.60 -5.80 -7.85
C THR A 35 -9.87 -6.48 -9.19
N ARG A 36 -9.29 -5.94 -10.27
CA ARG A 36 -9.70 -6.28 -11.64
C ARG A 36 -8.76 -7.28 -12.31
N ASP A 37 -7.47 -7.14 -12.07
CA ASP A 37 -6.42 -7.97 -12.69
C ASP A 37 -6.03 -9.12 -11.75
N LEU A 38 -5.72 -8.78 -10.49
CA LEU A 38 -5.38 -9.75 -9.45
C LEU A 38 -6.62 -10.46 -8.89
N ARG A 39 -7.82 -9.90 -9.12
CA ARG A 39 -9.11 -10.42 -8.65
C ARG A 39 -9.08 -10.79 -7.16
N PHE A 40 -8.48 -9.93 -6.34
CA PHE A 40 -8.47 -10.16 -4.91
C PHE A 40 -9.89 -10.18 -4.36
N ASP A 41 -10.19 -11.26 -3.66
CA ASP A 41 -11.44 -11.41 -2.94
C ASP A 41 -11.45 -10.51 -1.70
N SER A 42 -12.63 -10.31 -1.09
CA SER A 42 -12.79 -9.38 0.04
C SER A 42 -11.82 -9.70 1.20
N LEU A 43 -11.57 -10.99 1.42
CA LEU A 43 -10.61 -11.48 2.41
C LEU A 43 -9.15 -11.16 2.04
N GLN A 44 -8.80 -11.29 0.76
CA GLN A 44 -7.44 -11.01 0.28
C GLN A 44 -7.14 -9.52 0.31
N LEU A 45 -8.13 -8.67 -0.01
CA LEU A 45 -8.03 -7.22 0.15
C LEU A 45 -7.82 -6.85 1.62
N MET A 46 -8.59 -7.41 2.55
CA MET A 46 -8.39 -7.17 3.99
C MET A 46 -6.98 -7.57 4.45
N GLN A 47 -6.50 -8.76 4.07
CA GLN A 47 -5.13 -9.19 4.38
C GLN A 47 -4.07 -8.27 3.78
N PHE A 48 -4.32 -7.75 2.57
CA PHE A 48 -3.44 -6.80 1.91
C PHE A 48 -3.37 -5.48 2.67
N PHE A 49 -4.52 -4.90 3.02
CA PHE A 49 -4.56 -3.64 3.77
C PHE A 49 -3.87 -3.80 5.13
N SER A 50 -4.22 -4.82 5.90
CA SER A 50 -3.59 -5.07 7.20
C SER A 50 -2.08 -5.31 7.10
N GLY A 51 -1.61 -6.02 6.07
CA GLY A 51 -0.18 -6.24 5.86
C GLY A 51 0.59 -4.95 5.56
N ILE A 52 0.02 -4.05 4.76
CA ILE A 52 0.64 -2.75 4.46
C ILE A 52 0.58 -1.81 5.67
N GLU A 53 -0.55 -1.79 6.39
CA GLU A 53 -0.68 -1.02 7.63
C GLU A 53 0.33 -1.46 8.69
N GLU A 54 0.56 -2.77 8.83
CA GLU A 54 1.57 -3.31 9.75
C GLU A 54 2.99 -2.93 9.32
N LEU A 55 3.29 -3.00 8.02
CA LEU A 55 4.62 -2.67 7.48
C LEU A 55 4.98 -1.19 7.59
N TYR A 56 4.01 -0.29 7.39
CA TYR A 56 4.27 1.15 7.32
C TYR A 56 3.61 1.97 8.44
N GLY A 57 3.12 1.32 9.49
CA GLY A 57 2.74 1.97 10.75
C GLY A 57 1.37 2.66 10.74
N GLY A 58 0.33 1.98 10.26
CA GLY A 58 -1.07 2.47 10.32
C GLY A 58 -1.45 3.38 9.16
N LEU A 59 -0.81 3.20 8.01
CA LEU A 59 -1.14 3.91 6.77
C LEU A 59 -2.54 3.49 6.30
N ALA A 60 -3.55 4.34 6.50
CA ALA A 60 -4.94 4.08 6.13
C ALA A 60 -5.11 3.95 4.62
N LEU A 61 -4.87 2.76 4.11
CA LEU A 61 -4.90 2.44 2.69
C LEU A 61 -6.32 2.25 2.17
N GLU A 62 -7.27 2.06 3.09
CA GLU A 62 -8.70 2.00 2.80
C GLU A 62 -9.19 3.29 2.14
N ASP A 63 -8.72 4.46 2.58
CA ASP A 63 -9.10 5.76 2.02
C ASP A 63 -8.60 5.89 0.57
N TRP A 64 -7.32 5.58 0.34
CA TRP A 64 -6.75 5.49 -1.00
C TRP A 64 -7.51 4.48 -1.88
N PHE A 65 -7.92 3.34 -1.32
CA PHE A 65 -8.67 2.33 -2.06
C PHE A 65 -10.06 2.83 -2.45
N ILE A 66 -10.78 3.53 -1.58
CA ILE A 66 -12.09 4.11 -1.89
C ILE A 66 -11.98 5.17 -3.00
N GLU A 67 -10.96 6.03 -2.93
CA GLU A 67 -10.69 7.05 -3.95
C GLU A 67 -10.27 6.44 -5.29
N CYS A 68 -9.39 5.44 -5.28
CA CYS A 68 -8.89 4.78 -6.50
C CYS A 68 -9.89 3.80 -7.12
N SER A 69 -10.65 3.07 -6.29
CA SER A 69 -11.65 2.07 -6.74
C SER A 69 -12.78 2.73 -7.51
N SER A 70 -13.19 3.96 -7.13
CA SER A 70 -14.16 4.77 -7.88
C SER A 70 -13.71 5.11 -9.31
N GLY A 71 -12.40 5.06 -9.59
CA GLY A 71 -11.82 5.32 -10.91
C GLY A 71 -11.15 4.11 -11.59
N GLY A 72 -11.19 2.92 -10.99
CA GLY A 72 -10.43 1.75 -11.47
C GLY A 72 -8.91 1.97 -11.49
N ARG A 73 -8.41 2.85 -10.62
CA ARG A 73 -6.99 3.24 -10.48
C ARG A 73 -6.29 2.55 -9.32
N ASP A 74 -6.90 1.50 -8.76
CA ASP A 74 -6.38 0.61 -7.70
C ASP A 74 -5.23 -0.28 -8.21
N THR A 75 -4.25 0.34 -8.85
CA THR A 75 -3.08 -0.33 -9.42
C THR A 75 -1.94 -0.41 -8.41
N ILE A 76 -1.09 -1.43 -8.55
CA ILE A 76 0.11 -1.61 -7.72
C ILE A 76 1.02 -0.38 -7.78
N GLY A 77 1.16 0.28 -8.93
CA GLY A 77 1.95 1.50 -9.07
C GLY A 77 1.34 2.69 -8.30
N SER A 78 0.01 2.81 -8.31
CA SER A 78 -0.69 3.87 -7.59
C SER A 78 -0.55 3.71 -6.07
N VAL A 79 -0.66 2.47 -5.53
CA VAL A 79 -0.45 2.23 -4.09
C VAL A 79 1.00 2.46 -3.67
N VAL A 80 1.96 2.03 -4.50
CA VAL A 80 3.39 2.25 -4.21
C VAL A 80 3.70 3.74 -4.16
N SER A 81 3.17 4.51 -5.10
CA SER A 81 3.34 5.96 -5.13
C SER A 81 2.69 6.61 -3.90
N TYR A 82 1.47 6.19 -3.54
CA TYR A 82 0.79 6.67 -2.34
C TYR A 82 1.61 6.42 -1.06
N ILE A 83 2.09 5.19 -0.85
CA ILE A 83 2.92 4.82 0.31
C ILE A 83 4.24 5.61 0.31
N ALA A 84 4.90 5.75 -0.84
CA ALA A 84 6.15 6.51 -0.96
C ALA A 84 5.99 7.99 -0.61
N HIS A 85 4.81 8.56 -0.90
CA HIS A 85 4.45 9.92 -0.52
C HIS A 85 4.03 10.02 0.95
N ALA A 86 3.34 9.02 1.49
CA ALA A 86 2.81 9.05 2.85
C ALA A 86 3.84 8.67 3.92
N LEU A 87 4.83 7.82 3.62
CA LEU A 87 5.93 7.47 4.53
C LEU A 87 6.68 8.67 5.11
N PRO A 88 7.20 9.62 4.31
CA PRO A 88 7.90 10.78 4.84
C PRO A 88 6.98 11.71 5.66
N LEU A 89 5.66 11.69 5.40
CA LEU A 89 4.66 12.43 6.19
C LEU A 89 4.41 11.74 7.54
N ALA A 90 4.17 10.43 7.56
CA ALA A 90 3.99 9.67 8.79
C ALA A 90 5.20 9.77 9.72
N MET A 91 6.42 9.68 9.17
CA MET A 91 7.67 9.86 9.93
C MET A 91 7.81 11.28 10.51
N ALA A 92 7.28 12.30 9.83
CA ALA A 92 7.29 13.68 10.30
C ALA A 92 6.23 13.94 11.39
N GLU A 93 5.08 13.26 11.34
CA GLU A 93 4.01 13.40 12.34
C GLU A 93 4.41 12.81 13.70
N PHE A 94 5.24 11.76 13.74
CA PHE A 94 5.84 11.28 14.99
C PHE A 94 6.91 12.22 15.58
N SER A 95 7.40 13.21 14.84
CA SER A 95 8.37 14.22 15.34
C SER A 95 7.74 15.54 15.78
N CYS A 96 6.44 15.77 15.53
CA CYS A 96 5.75 16.99 15.95
C CYS A 96 4.61 16.68 16.93
N GLY A 97 4.95 16.04 18.05
CA GLY A 97 3.96 15.74 19.08
C GLY A 97 4.58 15.50 20.44
N GLU A 98 5.01 16.56 21.12
CA GLU A 98 5.31 16.53 22.56
C GLU A 98 5.10 17.93 23.19
N PRO A 99 4.82 18.02 24.50
CA PRO A 99 3.48 18.18 25.07
C PRO A 99 3.32 19.53 25.77
N LEU A 100 2.10 20.04 25.96
CA LEU A 100 1.79 21.02 27.01
C LEU A 100 0.27 21.06 27.22
N ARG A 101 -0.22 20.12 28.03
CA ARG A 101 -1.52 20.26 28.67
C ARG A 101 -1.29 21.02 29.97
N ASN A 102 -1.70 22.29 29.95
CA ASN A 102 -1.67 23.24 31.05
C ASN A 102 -2.51 22.76 32.24
#